data_AF-A0AAP0PD75-F1
#
_entry.id   AF-A0AAP0PD75-F1
#
_cell.length_a   1.000
_cell.length_b   1.000
_cell.length_c   1.000
_cell.angle_alpha   90.00
_cell.angle_beta   90.00
_cell.angle_gamma   90.00
#
_symmetry.space_group_name_H-M   'P 1'
#
loop_
_entity.id
_entity.type
_entity.pdbx_description
1 polymer ?
#
loop_
_entity_poly.entity_id
_entity_poly.type
_entity_poly.pdbx_seq_one_letter_code
_entity_poly.pdbx_strand_id
1 'polypeptide(L)'
;MASHDGDEEYDWIKRVKSGGAVPLLEPENCPNSWVTPSGDKFMVRGTDYFSTKIKIPGGEYLLKPLGFDWIKSTTKIMDILSNPNSRVRKAIDDAFPNGEKPFVWAFNLQLPTKENYSAIAYFVLLEPIPEGSLMDKFLKGDDTYRNSRLKLIANIVKGPWIVRTAVGEQAICILGRAISCKFHVRENYVEVDADIGASMVASAIVHLCFGYITTLTVDLAFLIESQNDSELPERILGGIRFSELNPASAVAVELSTDGSAGSSQSSLPTRLWRSIGQGFSHLIHPGAQEETSSTSHVNGIANENDNGDDIKKCVLSLDGCRIGCASCGRIPGMEKLSLYAEGEKYSCVEDLSTPRLSPVKNDLEELQFCRFDVRSQPVESPTV
;
A
#
# COMPACT_ATOMS: atom_id res chain seq x y z
N MET A 1 -5.04 -49.99 18.06
CA MET A 1 -6.45 -49.54 18.00
C MET A 1 -6.53 -48.50 16.88
N ALA A 2 -7.70 -48.31 16.25
CA ALA A 2 -7.78 -47.44 15.07
C ALA A 2 -7.61 -45.96 15.44
N SER A 3 -6.80 -45.25 14.67
CA SER A 3 -6.69 -43.79 14.70
C SER A 3 -7.96 -43.18 14.09
N HIS A 4 -8.66 -42.34 14.85
CA HIS A 4 -9.88 -41.67 14.41
C HIS A 4 -9.79 -40.16 14.65
N ASP A 5 -8.64 -39.57 14.34
CA ASP A 5 -8.48 -38.13 14.22
C ASP A 5 -9.29 -37.64 12.99
N GLY A 6 -10.54 -37.27 13.25
CA GLY A 6 -11.25 -36.35 12.36
C GLY A 6 -10.91 -34.92 12.76
N ASP A 7 -10.77 -34.02 11.79
CA ASP A 7 -10.59 -32.58 12.03
C ASP A 7 -11.84 -31.94 12.66
N GLU A 8 -12.06 -32.16 13.95
CA GLU A 8 -13.00 -31.37 14.75
C GLU A 8 -12.40 -29.98 15.01
N GLU A 9 -12.41 -29.15 13.97
CA GLU A 9 -12.04 -27.73 14.07
C GLU A 9 -12.84 -27.06 15.20
N TYR A 10 -12.15 -26.51 16.20
CA TYR A 10 -12.78 -25.90 17.38
C TYR A 10 -13.87 -24.88 16.99
N ASP A 11 -15.04 -24.93 17.65
CA ASP A 11 -16.19 -24.09 17.30
C ASP A 11 -15.91 -22.59 17.40
N TRP A 12 -14.95 -22.17 18.25
CA TRP A 12 -14.50 -20.79 18.31
C TRP A 12 -13.74 -20.36 17.04
N ILE A 13 -12.96 -21.26 16.42
CA ILE A 13 -12.32 -21.02 15.11
C ILE A 13 -13.39 -20.95 14.02
N LYS A 14 -14.34 -21.90 14.00
CA LYS A 14 -15.48 -21.88 13.07
C LYS A 14 -16.21 -20.53 13.13
N ARG A 15 -16.52 -20.06 14.35
CA ARG A 15 -17.18 -18.77 14.64
C ARG A 15 -16.37 -17.56 14.16
N VAL A 16 -15.04 -17.58 14.21
CA VAL A 16 -14.21 -16.50 13.64
C VAL A 16 -14.18 -16.61 12.10
N LYS A 17 -14.02 -17.81 11.53
CA LYS A 17 -14.03 -18.00 10.07
C LYS A 17 -15.35 -17.56 9.42
N SER A 18 -16.49 -17.86 10.04
CA SER A 18 -17.82 -17.47 9.55
C SER A 18 -18.25 -16.05 9.96
N GLY A 19 -17.49 -15.36 10.82
CA GLY A 19 -17.90 -14.09 11.43
C GLY A 19 -17.42 -12.82 10.72
N GLY A 20 -16.66 -12.95 9.62
CA GLY A 20 -16.17 -11.80 8.82
C GLY A 20 -17.14 -11.40 7.71
N ALA A 21 -17.09 -10.14 7.29
CA ALA A 21 -17.90 -9.65 6.15
C ALA A 21 -17.44 -10.19 4.78
N VAL A 22 -16.24 -10.76 4.73
CA VAL A 22 -15.75 -11.56 3.61
C VAL A 22 -15.83 -13.03 4.04
N PRO A 23 -16.69 -13.86 3.41
CA PRO A 23 -16.81 -15.26 3.77
C PRO A 23 -15.60 -16.09 3.29
N LEU A 24 -15.27 -17.12 4.07
CA LEU A 24 -14.42 -18.22 3.64
C LEU A 24 -15.23 -19.10 2.66
N LEU A 25 -14.82 -19.17 1.39
CA LEU A 25 -15.54 -19.94 0.35
C LEU A 25 -14.58 -20.71 -0.56
N GLU A 26 -14.74 -22.03 -0.59
CA GLU A 26 -14.10 -22.89 -1.59
C GLU A 26 -15.06 -23.14 -2.77
N PRO A 27 -14.56 -23.25 -4.03
CA PRO A 27 -13.16 -23.23 -4.46
C PRO A 27 -12.53 -21.83 -4.50
N GLU A 28 -11.20 -21.75 -4.66
CA GLU A 28 -10.36 -20.54 -4.46
C GLU A 28 -10.72 -19.25 -5.23
N ASN A 29 -11.70 -19.28 -6.14
CA ASN A 29 -12.03 -18.19 -7.08
C ASN A 29 -13.48 -17.69 -6.93
N CYS A 30 -14.12 -17.87 -5.76
CA CYS A 30 -15.40 -17.23 -5.46
C CYS A 30 -15.25 -15.69 -5.35
N PRO A 31 -16.15 -14.88 -5.95
CA PRO A 31 -16.13 -13.42 -5.79
C PRO A 31 -16.46 -12.96 -4.36
N ASN A 32 -15.86 -11.85 -3.93
CA ASN A 32 -15.92 -11.31 -2.56
C ASN A 32 -15.74 -12.43 -1.50
N SER A 33 -14.66 -13.20 -1.61
CA SER A 33 -14.32 -14.27 -0.66
C SER A 33 -12.86 -14.23 -0.24
N TRP A 34 -12.52 -15.02 0.78
CA TRP A 34 -11.15 -15.41 1.07
C TRP A 34 -11.00 -16.93 1.14
N VAL A 35 -9.78 -17.42 0.95
CA VAL A 35 -9.34 -18.80 1.23
C VAL A 35 -7.89 -18.81 1.70
N THR A 36 -7.39 -19.96 2.15
CA THR A 36 -5.95 -20.18 2.29
C THR A 36 -5.43 -20.90 1.04
N PRO A 37 -4.54 -20.28 0.24
CA PRO A 37 -3.93 -20.92 -0.93
C PRO A 37 -2.92 -21.99 -0.49
N SER A 38 -2.48 -22.87 -1.40
CA SER A 38 -1.32 -23.73 -1.12
C SER A 38 -0.03 -22.90 -0.93
N GLY A 39 0.75 -23.24 0.10
CA GLY A 39 2.06 -22.63 0.36
C GLY A 39 3.12 -22.91 -0.73
N ASP A 40 2.91 -23.94 -1.56
CA ASP A 40 3.80 -24.26 -2.68
C ASP A 40 3.76 -23.21 -3.80
N LYS A 41 2.75 -22.33 -3.79
CA LYS A 41 2.65 -21.17 -4.70
C LYS A 41 3.65 -20.05 -4.37
N PHE A 42 4.40 -20.17 -3.28
CA PHE A 42 5.35 -19.15 -2.82
C PHE A 42 6.75 -19.76 -2.69
N MET A 43 7.72 -19.19 -3.40
CA MET A 43 9.10 -19.67 -3.42
C MET A 43 9.94 -19.04 -2.29
N VAL A 44 10.42 -19.87 -1.36
CA VAL A 44 11.15 -19.49 -0.13
C VAL A 44 12.61 -19.92 -0.19
N ARG A 45 13.48 -19.37 0.68
CA ARG A 45 14.90 -19.75 0.74
C ARG A 45 15.06 -21.22 1.22
N GLY A 46 15.59 -22.09 0.35
CA GLY A 46 15.83 -23.51 0.67
C GLY A 46 16.97 -23.74 1.67
N THR A 47 17.16 -24.99 2.11
CA THR A 47 18.10 -25.37 3.18
C THR A 47 19.52 -24.82 2.99
N ASP A 48 20.05 -24.87 1.77
CA ASP A 48 21.40 -24.42 1.42
C ASP A 48 21.39 -23.05 0.68
N TYR A 49 20.41 -22.18 0.93
CA TYR A 49 20.21 -20.97 0.12
C TYR A 49 21.41 -20.02 0.10
N PHE A 50 22.18 -19.87 1.19
CA PHE A 50 23.28 -18.91 1.21
C PHE A 50 24.43 -19.29 0.28
N SER A 51 24.67 -20.60 0.07
CA SER A 51 25.65 -21.13 -0.87
C SER A 51 25.10 -21.37 -2.28
N THR A 52 23.85 -21.87 -2.40
CA THR A 52 23.25 -22.29 -3.69
C THR A 52 22.38 -21.22 -4.36
N LYS A 53 21.81 -20.29 -3.59
CA LYS A 53 20.74 -19.35 -3.98
C LYS A 53 19.45 -20.02 -4.49
N ILE A 54 19.26 -21.32 -4.27
CA ILE A 54 18.08 -22.07 -4.72
C ILE A 54 16.88 -21.81 -3.80
N LYS A 55 15.79 -21.29 -4.36
CA LYS A 55 14.49 -21.16 -3.69
C LYS A 55 13.66 -22.44 -3.92
N ILE A 56 12.86 -22.85 -2.94
CA ILE A 56 12.00 -24.05 -2.95
C ILE A 56 10.53 -23.67 -2.72
N PRO A 57 9.55 -24.53 -3.04
CA PRO A 57 8.15 -24.33 -2.64
C PRO A 57 8.03 -24.25 -1.10
N GLY A 58 7.16 -23.36 -0.61
CA GLY A 58 7.07 -23.05 0.83
C GLY A 58 6.42 -24.11 1.71
N GLY A 59 5.69 -25.07 1.15
CA GLY A 59 5.02 -26.14 1.89
C GLY A 59 4.03 -25.63 2.94
N GLU A 60 3.99 -26.31 4.09
CA GLU A 60 3.02 -26.01 5.16
C GLU A 60 3.33 -24.69 5.90
N TYR A 61 2.26 -23.93 6.16
CA TYR A 61 2.27 -22.74 7.03
C TYR A 61 2.57 -23.10 8.49
N LEU A 62 3.27 -22.22 9.21
CA LEU A 62 3.52 -22.36 10.64
C LEU A 62 2.28 -22.04 11.51
N LEU A 63 1.35 -21.25 10.99
CA LEU A 63 0.14 -20.79 11.67
C LEU A 63 -1.12 -21.26 10.91
N LYS A 64 -2.15 -21.68 11.65
CA LYS A 64 -3.46 -22.02 11.05
C LYS A 64 -4.22 -20.74 10.70
N PRO A 65 -4.94 -20.68 9.57
CA PRO A 65 -5.75 -19.53 9.20
C PRO A 65 -6.96 -19.39 10.15
N LEU A 66 -7.11 -18.22 10.77
CA LEU A 66 -8.18 -17.95 11.74
C LEU A 66 -9.30 -17.09 11.14
N GLY A 67 -8.97 -16.11 10.30
CA GLY A 67 -9.97 -15.27 9.65
C GLY A 67 -9.38 -14.19 8.74
N PHE A 68 -10.25 -13.56 7.94
CA PHE A 68 -9.94 -12.33 7.21
C PHE A 68 -11.01 -11.29 7.52
N ASP A 69 -10.59 -10.02 7.63
CA ASP A 69 -11.48 -8.88 7.76
C ASP A 69 -11.22 -7.82 6.70
N TRP A 70 -12.32 -7.26 6.20
CA TRP A 70 -12.35 -6.11 5.31
C TRP A 70 -13.19 -5.05 6.01
N ILE A 71 -12.53 -4.02 6.51
CA ILE A 71 -13.14 -2.98 7.34
C ILE A 71 -12.74 -1.59 6.85
N LYS A 72 -13.50 -0.57 7.24
CA LYS A 72 -13.19 0.82 6.91
C LYS A 72 -13.54 1.80 8.01
N SER A 73 -12.82 2.92 8.05
CA SER A 73 -13.02 4.02 8.99
C SER A 73 -12.64 5.37 8.35
N THR A 74 -13.03 6.47 9.00
CA THR A 74 -12.57 7.82 8.68
C THR A 74 -11.09 8.03 9.03
N THR A 75 -10.54 7.23 9.96
CA THR A 75 -9.13 7.26 10.39
C THR A 75 -8.49 5.87 10.33
N LYS A 76 -7.16 5.78 10.46
CA LYS A 76 -6.47 4.48 10.50
C LYS A 76 -6.83 3.71 11.77
N ILE A 77 -7.15 2.43 11.59
CA ILE A 77 -7.46 1.49 12.68
C ILE A 77 -6.14 0.83 13.08
N MET A 78 -5.81 0.86 14.38
CA MET A 78 -4.56 0.38 14.96
C MET A 78 -4.87 -0.55 16.16
N ASP A 79 -4.07 -1.58 16.40
CA ASP A 79 -4.20 -2.52 17.53
C ASP A 79 -5.63 -3.08 17.69
N ILE A 80 -6.24 -3.57 16.60
CA ILE A 80 -7.63 -4.05 16.59
C ILE A 80 -7.85 -5.21 17.57
N LEU A 81 -6.83 -6.01 17.88
CA LEU A 81 -6.90 -7.07 18.89
C LEU A 81 -6.90 -6.56 20.35
N SER A 82 -6.57 -5.28 20.60
CA SER A 82 -6.75 -4.65 21.92
C SER A 82 -8.21 -4.29 22.22
N ASN A 83 -9.04 -4.10 21.18
CA ASN A 83 -10.44 -3.73 21.33
C ASN A 83 -11.26 -4.93 21.81
N PRO A 84 -11.92 -4.90 22.99
CA PRO A 84 -12.71 -6.01 23.49
C PRO A 84 -13.95 -6.33 22.64
N ASN A 85 -14.37 -5.41 21.77
CA ASN A 85 -15.45 -5.63 20.80
C ASN A 85 -14.96 -6.22 19.47
N SER A 86 -13.64 -6.38 19.26
CA SER A 86 -13.11 -7.09 18.11
C SER A 86 -13.62 -8.53 18.10
N ARG A 87 -14.19 -8.96 16.98
CA ARG A 87 -14.84 -10.27 16.86
C ARG A 87 -13.89 -11.44 17.12
N VAL A 88 -12.61 -11.28 16.77
CA VAL A 88 -11.54 -12.27 17.03
C VAL A 88 -11.25 -12.34 18.52
N ARG A 89 -11.01 -11.17 19.14
CA ARG A 89 -10.76 -11.04 20.58
C ARG A 89 -11.91 -11.63 21.40
N LYS A 90 -13.14 -11.25 21.06
CA LYS A 90 -14.37 -11.73 21.72
C LYS A 90 -14.59 -13.23 21.57
N ALA A 91 -14.37 -13.80 20.39
CA ALA A 91 -14.51 -15.26 20.21
C ALA A 91 -13.50 -16.06 21.05
N ILE A 92 -12.29 -15.53 21.25
CA ILE A 92 -11.27 -16.13 22.13
C ILE A 92 -11.62 -15.92 23.61
N ASP A 93 -11.99 -14.70 24.01
CA ASP A 93 -12.36 -14.41 25.40
C ASP A 93 -13.63 -15.17 25.85
N ASP A 94 -14.61 -15.37 24.96
CA ASP A 94 -15.80 -16.20 25.20
C ASP A 94 -15.46 -17.71 25.34
N ALA A 95 -14.43 -18.19 24.61
CA ALA A 95 -14.05 -19.61 24.59
C ALA A 95 -13.03 -19.99 25.66
N PHE A 96 -12.18 -19.05 26.08
CA PHE A 96 -11.11 -19.22 27.07
C PHE A 96 -11.27 -18.21 28.24
N PRO A 97 -12.40 -18.22 28.97
CA PRO A 97 -12.67 -17.20 30.00
C PRO A 97 -11.74 -17.30 31.21
N ASN A 98 -11.26 -18.51 31.54
CA ASN A 98 -10.37 -18.80 32.67
C ASN A 98 -9.16 -19.67 32.26
N GLY A 99 -8.87 -19.77 30.95
CA GLY A 99 -7.83 -20.64 30.40
C GLY A 99 -6.70 -19.86 29.74
N GLU A 100 -5.59 -20.54 29.47
CA GLU A 100 -4.55 -20.03 28.57
C GLU A 100 -5.15 -19.80 27.17
N LYS A 101 -4.74 -18.71 26.52
CA LYS A 101 -5.33 -18.25 25.26
C LYS A 101 -4.38 -18.55 24.10
N PRO A 102 -4.88 -19.12 22.98
CA PRO A 102 -4.05 -19.44 21.83
C PRO A 102 -3.43 -18.16 21.24
N PHE A 103 -2.21 -18.27 20.71
CA PHE A 103 -1.45 -17.10 20.28
C PHE A 103 -1.86 -16.65 18.87
N VAL A 104 -2.36 -15.42 18.75
CA VAL A 104 -2.86 -14.86 17.48
C VAL A 104 -1.78 -14.01 16.79
N TRP A 105 -1.67 -14.13 15.47
CA TRP A 105 -0.98 -13.16 14.62
C TRP A 105 -2.00 -12.41 13.77
N ALA A 106 -1.98 -11.08 13.80
CA ALA A 106 -2.77 -10.23 12.91
C ALA A 106 -1.85 -9.40 12.01
N PHE A 107 -2.12 -9.40 10.71
CA PHE A 107 -1.48 -8.51 9.73
C PHE A 107 -2.53 -7.54 9.19
N ASN A 108 -2.53 -6.31 9.69
CA ASN A 108 -3.43 -5.24 9.29
C ASN A 108 -2.77 -4.42 8.16
N LEU A 109 -3.09 -4.75 6.91
CA LEU A 109 -2.69 -3.92 5.77
C LEU A 109 -3.62 -2.70 5.71
N GLN A 110 -3.06 -1.51 5.89
CA GLN A 110 -3.83 -0.26 5.95
C GLN A 110 -3.76 0.49 4.61
N LEU A 111 -4.86 0.49 3.86
CA LEU A 111 -4.94 1.07 2.52
C LEU A 111 -5.39 2.55 2.60
N PRO A 112 -4.53 3.52 2.24
CA PRO A 112 -4.91 4.93 2.18
C PRO A 112 -5.80 5.20 0.97
N THR A 113 -7.10 5.40 1.19
CA THR A 113 -8.01 5.93 0.16
C THR A 113 -8.76 7.16 0.70
N LYS A 114 -9.83 7.59 0.05
CA LYS A 114 -10.74 8.62 0.59
C LYS A 114 -11.40 8.19 1.91
N GLU A 115 -11.60 6.89 2.09
CA GLU A 115 -11.86 6.25 3.38
C GLU A 115 -10.63 5.36 3.71
N ASN A 116 -10.26 5.20 4.98
CA ASN A 116 -9.18 4.28 5.34
C ASN A 116 -9.76 2.87 5.34
N TYR A 117 -9.25 1.99 4.47
CA TYR A 117 -9.62 0.57 4.46
C TYR A 117 -8.52 -0.25 5.16
N SER A 118 -8.92 -1.29 5.87
CA SER A 118 -8.00 -2.26 6.48
C SER A 118 -8.36 -3.66 5.97
N ALA A 119 -7.36 -4.33 5.38
CA ALA A 119 -7.41 -5.75 5.06
C ALA A 119 -6.61 -6.50 6.13
N ILE A 120 -7.30 -7.18 7.04
CA ILE A 120 -6.67 -7.80 8.22
C ILE A 120 -6.71 -9.32 8.09
N ALA A 121 -5.53 -9.94 7.99
CA ALA A 121 -5.39 -11.39 7.98
C ALA A 121 -5.04 -11.89 9.38
N TYR A 122 -5.86 -12.77 9.94
CA TYR A 122 -5.69 -13.38 11.26
C TYR A 122 -5.25 -14.84 11.12
N PHE A 123 -4.23 -15.21 11.88
CA PHE A 123 -3.71 -16.56 11.99
C PHE A 123 -3.56 -16.94 13.47
N VAL A 124 -3.57 -18.23 13.78
CA VAL A 124 -3.43 -18.76 15.14
C VAL A 124 -2.36 -19.85 15.22
N LEU A 125 -1.55 -19.80 16.28
CA LEU A 125 -0.81 -20.95 16.76
C LEU A 125 -1.56 -21.54 17.97
N LEU A 126 -1.86 -22.84 17.90
CA LEU A 126 -2.55 -23.59 18.96
C LEU A 126 -1.58 -24.24 19.94
N GLU A 127 -0.37 -24.54 19.46
CA GLU A 127 0.75 -25.07 20.25
C GLU A 127 1.62 -23.92 20.81
N PRO A 128 2.44 -24.15 21.85
CA PRO A 128 3.44 -23.17 22.29
C PRO A 128 4.48 -22.86 21.20
N ILE A 129 4.93 -21.61 21.13
CA ILE A 129 6.02 -21.21 20.22
C ILE A 129 7.33 -21.87 20.71
N PRO A 130 8.05 -22.65 19.88
CA PRO A 130 9.30 -23.27 20.31
C PRO A 130 10.36 -22.24 20.66
N GLU A 131 10.94 -22.35 21.86
CA GLU A 131 11.97 -21.42 22.34
C GLU A 131 13.21 -21.44 21.42
N GLY A 132 13.79 -20.26 21.16
CA GLY A 132 14.94 -20.10 20.27
C GLY A 132 14.61 -20.24 18.78
N SER A 133 13.35 -20.53 18.39
CA SER A 133 12.89 -20.48 17.00
C SER A 133 12.97 -19.06 16.42
N LEU A 134 12.88 -18.95 15.09
CA LEU A 134 12.86 -17.65 14.42
C LEU A 134 11.63 -16.80 14.82
N MET A 135 10.49 -17.43 15.12
CA MET A 135 9.29 -16.76 15.65
C MET A 135 9.53 -16.23 17.07
N ASP A 136 10.10 -17.04 17.96
CA ASP A 136 10.44 -16.65 19.34
C ASP A 136 11.41 -15.45 19.35
N LYS A 137 12.47 -15.52 18.54
CA LYS A 137 13.44 -14.43 18.33
C LYS A 137 12.78 -13.15 17.79
N PHE A 138 11.83 -13.27 16.86
CA PHE A 138 11.11 -12.13 16.28
C PHE A 138 10.14 -11.46 17.28
N LEU A 139 9.46 -12.25 18.13
CA LEU A 139 8.61 -11.71 19.19
C LEU A 139 9.44 -11.06 20.31
N LYS A 140 10.54 -11.69 20.73
CA LYS A 140 11.47 -11.17 21.76
C LYS A 140 12.38 -10.02 21.27
N GLY A 141 12.51 -9.81 19.96
CA GLY A 141 13.38 -8.79 19.36
C GLY A 141 12.90 -7.34 19.54
N ASP A 142 13.63 -6.40 18.97
CA ASP A 142 13.22 -4.99 18.86
C ASP A 142 12.57 -4.68 17.50
N ASP A 143 12.05 -3.47 17.33
CA ASP A 143 11.44 -3.07 16.05
C ASP A 143 12.47 -2.94 14.93
N THR A 144 13.77 -2.74 15.23
CA THR A 144 14.84 -2.82 14.22
C THR A 144 14.94 -4.24 13.66
N TYR A 145 15.03 -5.26 14.53
CA TYR A 145 15.05 -6.67 14.13
C TYR A 145 13.79 -7.05 13.35
N ARG A 146 12.60 -6.68 13.85
CA ARG A 146 11.32 -6.99 13.19
C ARG A 146 11.21 -6.32 11.82
N ASN A 147 11.47 -5.02 11.71
CA ASN A 147 11.43 -4.31 10.43
C ASN A 147 12.49 -4.81 9.45
N SER A 148 13.65 -5.27 9.94
CA SER A 148 14.69 -5.84 9.08
C SER A 148 14.34 -7.20 8.48
N ARG A 149 13.32 -7.91 9.00
CA ARG A 149 13.04 -9.32 8.67
C ARG A 149 11.61 -9.65 8.28
N LEU A 150 10.59 -8.89 8.68
CA LEU A 150 9.21 -9.18 8.27
C LEU A 150 9.10 -9.09 6.75
N LYS A 151 8.67 -10.18 6.11
CA LYS A 151 8.67 -10.37 4.67
C LYS A 151 7.26 -10.64 4.18
N LEU A 152 6.89 -10.02 3.06
CA LEU A 152 5.64 -10.24 2.36
C LEU A 152 5.95 -10.73 0.94
N ILE A 153 5.24 -11.77 0.50
CA ILE A 153 5.14 -12.16 -0.91
C ILE A 153 3.70 -11.92 -1.35
N ALA A 154 3.50 -11.27 -2.50
CA ALA A 154 2.19 -10.99 -3.08
C ALA A 154 2.15 -11.35 -4.57
N ASN A 155 1.23 -12.23 -4.96
CA ASN A 155 1.05 -12.71 -6.33
C ASN A 155 -0.34 -12.29 -6.85
N ILE A 156 -0.39 -11.64 -8.03
CA ILE A 156 -1.66 -11.29 -8.69
C ILE A 156 -2.17 -12.52 -9.45
N VAL A 157 -3.05 -13.30 -8.82
CA VAL A 157 -3.65 -14.53 -9.40
C VAL A 157 -4.58 -14.15 -10.54
N LYS A 158 -5.51 -13.22 -10.28
CA LYS A 158 -6.46 -12.66 -11.25
C LYS A 158 -6.34 -11.14 -11.23
N GLY A 159 -6.40 -10.52 -12.40
CA GLY A 159 -6.39 -9.06 -12.52
C GLY A 159 -5.93 -8.56 -13.89
N PRO A 160 -6.22 -7.29 -14.22
CA PRO A 160 -5.78 -6.64 -15.47
C PRO A 160 -4.25 -6.62 -15.61
N TRP A 161 -3.77 -6.62 -16.85
CA TRP A 161 -2.34 -6.61 -17.16
C TRP A 161 -1.60 -5.43 -16.51
N ILE A 162 -2.20 -4.23 -16.50
CA ILE A 162 -1.62 -3.03 -15.90
C ILE A 162 -1.36 -3.17 -14.39
N VAL A 163 -2.21 -3.92 -13.66
CA VAL A 163 -2.01 -4.21 -12.24
C VAL A 163 -0.85 -5.20 -12.06
N ARG A 164 -0.81 -6.26 -12.89
CA ARG A 164 0.31 -7.23 -12.90
C ARG A 164 1.64 -6.53 -13.21
N THR A 165 1.68 -5.59 -14.15
CA THR A 165 2.89 -4.83 -14.49
C THR A 165 3.32 -3.88 -13.37
N ALA A 166 2.37 -3.26 -12.65
CA ALA A 166 2.69 -2.32 -11.56
C ALA A 166 3.09 -3.01 -10.25
N VAL A 167 2.59 -4.22 -9.99
CA VAL A 167 2.95 -5.04 -8.82
C VAL A 167 4.20 -5.89 -9.10
N GLY A 168 4.40 -6.32 -10.35
CA GLY A 168 5.35 -7.36 -10.73
C GLY A 168 4.68 -8.73 -10.81
N GLU A 169 5.40 -9.70 -11.39
CA GLU A 169 4.93 -11.09 -11.54
C GLU A 169 4.76 -11.80 -10.19
N GLN A 170 5.74 -11.61 -9.30
CA GLN A 170 5.70 -11.96 -7.89
C GLN A 170 6.35 -10.80 -7.11
N ALA A 171 5.56 -10.04 -6.36
CA ALA A 171 6.10 -8.98 -5.51
C ALA A 171 6.67 -9.60 -4.24
N ILE A 172 7.94 -9.33 -3.93
CA ILE A 172 8.57 -9.70 -2.67
C ILE A 172 9.11 -8.42 -2.03
N CYS A 173 8.79 -8.17 -0.77
CA CYS A 173 9.40 -7.08 -0.01
C CYS A 173 9.68 -7.48 1.44
N ILE A 174 10.72 -6.87 2.02
CA ILE A 174 10.84 -6.80 3.48
C ILE A 174 9.95 -5.63 3.91
N LEU A 175 8.79 -5.94 4.48
CA LEU A 175 7.67 -5.03 4.65
C LEU A 175 8.07 -3.79 5.47
N GLY A 176 8.76 -4.01 6.59
CA GLY A 176 9.29 -2.96 7.46
C GLY A 176 10.48 -2.16 6.92
N ARG A 177 11.01 -2.51 5.74
CA ARG A 177 11.94 -1.66 4.98
C ARG A 177 11.22 -0.88 3.86
N ALA A 178 10.05 -1.33 3.42
CA ALA A 178 9.31 -0.77 2.30
C ALA A 178 8.19 0.22 2.72
N ILE A 179 7.59 -0.01 3.89
CA ILE A 179 6.52 0.79 4.49
C ILE A 179 6.68 0.83 6.03
N SER A 180 6.01 1.79 6.67
CA SER A 180 6.01 1.87 8.14
C SER A 180 5.21 0.70 8.72
N CYS A 181 5.82 -0.07 9.62
CA CYS A 181 5.16 -1.15 10.36
C CYS A 181 5.22 -0.87 11.87
N LYS A 182 4.08 -0.93 12.55
CA LYS A 182 3.99 -0.83 14.03
C LYS A 182 3.62 -2.20 14.60
N PHE A 183 4.39 -2.65 15.60
CA PHE A 183 4.24 -3.96 16.21
C PHE A 183 3.59 -3.87 17.59
N HIS A 184 2.48 -4.57 17.77
CA HIS A 184 1.78 -4.69 19.05
C HIS A 184 1.94 -6.11 19.58
N VAL A 185 3.11 -6.40 20.15
CA VAL A 185 3.32 -7.66 20.89
C VAL A 185 2.61 -7.54 22.25
N ARG A 186 1.84 -8.57 22.61
CA ARG A 186 1.21 -8.78 23.92
C ARG A 186 1.41 -10.25 24.32
N GLU A 187 0.90 -10.62 25.50
CA GLU A 187 0.97 -11.98 26.05
C GLU A 187 0.40 -13.05 25.11
N ASN A 188 -0.79 -12.81 24.53
CA ASN A 188 -1.51 -13.79 23.71
C ASN A 188 -1.66 -13.42 22.23
N TYR A 189 -1.02 -12.33 21.77
CA TYR A 189 -1.04 -11.97 20.35
C TYR A 189 0.14 -11.08 19.91
N VAL A 190 0.38 -11.06 18.60
CA VAL A 190 1.06 -9.96 17.91
C VAL A 190 0.16 -9.39 16.81
N GLU A 191 0.09 -8.08 16.73
CA GLU A 191 -0.52 -7.38 15.59
C GLU A 191 0.53 -6.51 14.88
N VAL A 192 0.51 -6.53 13.55
CA VAL A 192 1.34 -5.71 12.69
C VAL A 192 0.45 -4.75 11.91
N ASP A 193 0.49 -3.48 12.30
CA ASP A 193 -0.11 -2.37 11.55
C ASP A 193 0.84 -1.95 10.44
N ALA A 194 0.48 -2.26 9.19
CA ALA A 194 1.31 -2.03 8.00
C ALA A 194 0.76 -0.85 7.18
N ASP A 195 1.35 0.33 7.38
CA ASP A 195 0.90 1.60 6.81
C ASP A 195 1.44 1.81 5.39
N ILE A 196 0.67 1.35 4.40
CA ILE A 196 0.96 1.52 2.97
C ILE A 196 1.07 3.01 2.60
N GLY A 197 0.36 3.89 3.33
CA GLY A 197 0.38 5.34 3.11
C GLY A 197 1.67 6.02 3.53
N ALA A 198 2.55 5.35 4.28
CA ALA A 198 3.88 5.86 4.61
C ALA A 198 4.86 5.84 3.43
N SER A 199 4.51 5.19 2.31
CA SER A 199 5.36 5.11 1.10
C SER A 199 4.60 5.56 -0.13
N MET A 200 5.11 6.58 -0.82
CA MET A 200 4.52 7.10 -2.07
C MET A 200 4.38 6.01 -3.15
N VAL A 201 5.37 5.09 -3.23
CA VAL A 201 5.38 4.02 -4.23
C VAL A 201 4.36 2.94 -3.90
N ALA A 202 4.31 2.48 -2.64
CA ALA A 202 3.34 1.48 -2.22
C ALA A 202 1.89 2.04 -2.30
N SER A 203 1.70 3.29 -1.88
CA SER A 203 0.42 4.01 -2.00
C SER A 203 -0.05 4.12 -3.46
N ALA A 204 0.83 4.48 -4.40
CA ALA A 204 0.49 4.55 -5.82
C ALA A 204 0.10 3.18 -6.42
N ILE A 205 0.86 2.13 -6.11
CA ILE A 205 0.56 0.75 -6.55
C ILE A 205 -0.78 0.28 -5.96
N VAL A 206 -1.01 0.51 -4.67
CA VAL A 206 -2.24 0.08 -3.99
C VAL A 206 -3.45 0.91 -4.40
N HIS A 207 -3.30 2.19 -4.72
CA HIS A 207 -4.37 3.01 -5.31
C HIS A 207 -4.80 2.47 -6.69
N LEU A 208 -3.84 2.10 -7.54
CA LEU A 208 -4.10 1.43 -8.81
C LEU A 208 -4.81 0.07 -8.59
N CYS A 209 -4.34 -0.74 -7.64
CA CYS A 209 -4.99 -2.01 -7.30
C CYS A 209 -6.43 -1.81 -6.80
N PHE A 210 -6.65 -0.80 -5.94
CA PHE A 210 -7.97 -0.48 -5.39
C PHE A 210 -8.97 -0.10 -6.48
N GLY A 211 -8.53 0.61 -7.53
CA GLY A 211 -9.34 0.91 -8.71
C GLY A 211 -9.86 -0.32 -9.48
N TYR A 212 -9.26 -1.50 -9.26
CA TYR A 212 -9.65 -2.77 -9.89
C TYR A 212 -10.09 -3.85 -8.89
N ILE A 213 -10.20 -3.54 -7.59
CA ILE A 213 -10.24 -4.53 -6.50
C ILE A 213 -11.37 -5.58 -6.64
N THR A 214 -12.52 -5.19 -7.18
CA THR A 214 -13.67 -6.05 -7.53
C THR A 214 -13.40 -7.03 -8.69
N THR A 215 -12.19 -7.04 -9.24
CA THR A 215 -11.74 -7.95 -10.32
C THR A 215 -10.38 -8.57 -10.04
N LEU A 216 -9.77 -8.26 -8.88
CA LEU A 216 -8.48 -8.80 -8.46
C LEU A 216 -8.66 -10.04 -7.58
N THR A 217 -7.84 -11.05 -7.81
CA THR A 217 -7.56 -12.11 -6.82
C THR A 217 -6.07 -12.03 -6.50
N VAL A 218 -5.76 -11.91 -5.21
CA VAL A 218 -4.39 -11.72 -4.72
C VAL A 218 -4.08 -12.81 -3.71
N ASP A 219 -2.98 -13.51 -3.93
CA ASP A 219 -2.35 -14.42 -2.97
C ASP A 219 -1.30 -13.64 -2.18
N LEU A 220 -1.40 -13.65 -0.85
CA LEU A 220 -0.43 -13.07 0.08
C LEU A 220 0.17 -14.15 0.98
N ALA A 221 1.47 -14.07 1.25
CA ALA A 221 2.17 -14.90 2.22
C ALA A 221 3.09 -14.05 3.11
N PHE A 222 2.96 -14.21 4.43
CA PHE A 222 3.76 -13.51 5.43
C PHE A 222 4.86 -14.44 5.95
N LEU A 223 6.10 -13.96 6.06
CA LEU A 223 7.27 -14.74 6.49
C LEU A 223 8.17 -13.91 7.42
N ILE A 224 9.06 -14.58 8.13
CA ILE A 224 10.25 -13.95 8.72
C ILE A 224 11.43 -14.33 7.82
N GLU A 225 12.17 -13.34 7.33
CA GLU A 225 13.35 -13.57 6.50
C GLU A 225 14.42 -14.32 7.30
N SER A 226 14.82 -15.49 6.78
CA SER A 226 16.01 -16.21 7.22
C SER A 226 17.27 -15.51 6.68
N GLN A 227 18.23 -15.20 7.56
CA GLN A 227 19.42 -14.40 7.27
C GLN A 227 20.75 -15.13 7.54
N ASN A 228 20.71 -16.38 8.03
CA ASN A 228 21.86 -17.28 8.15
C ASN A 228 21.41 -18.75 8.10
N ASP A 229 22.35 -19.68 7.94
CA ASP A 229 22.03 -21.10 7.71
C ASP A 229 21.29 -21.78 8.87
N SER A 230 21.44 -21.30 10.12
CA SER A 230 20.69 -21.84 11.28
C SER A 230 19.20 -21.44 11.30
N GLU A 231 18.78 -20.62 10.34
CA GLU A 231 17.39 -20.18 10.15
C GLU A 231 16.77 -20.78 8.87
N LEU A 232 17.45 -21.72 8.19
CA LEU A 232 16.98 -22.36 6.97
C LEU A 232 16.44 -23.79 7.21
N PRO A 233 15.52 -24.30 6.35
CA PRO A 233 14.84 -23.57 5.27
C PRO A 233 13.88 -22.50 5.81
N GLU A 234 13.72 -21.43 5.04
CA GLU A 234 12.76 -20.35 5.33
C GLU A 234 11.33 -20.91 5.26
N ARG A 235 10.48 -20.57 6.24
CA ARG A 235 9.09 -21.06 6.34
C ARG A 235 8.11 -19.90 6.33
N ILE A 236 6.93 -20.15 5.73
CA ILE A 236 5.85 -19.17 5.71
C ILE A 236 5.09 -19.20 7.04
N LEU A 237 4.83 -18.04 7.64
CA LEU A 237 3.99 -17.92 8.84
C LEU A 237 2.54 -18.31 8.51
N GLY A 238 1.95 -17.63 7.52
CA GLY A 238 0.58 -17.85 7.08
C GLY A 238 0.33 -17.27 5.69
N GLY A 239 -0.62 -17.87 4.96
CA GLY A 239 -1.03 -17.44 3.63
C GLY A 239 -2.53 -17.17 3.56
N ILE A 240 -2.89 -16.13 2.79
CA ILE A 240 -4.27 -15.69 2.59
C ILE A 240 -4.47 -15.30 1.13
N ARG A 241 -5.56 -15.78 0.53
CA ARG A 241 -6.08 -15.29 -0.74
C ARG A 241 -7.31 -14.46 -0.45
N PHE A 242 -7.44 -13.31 -1.10
CA PHE A 242 -8.74 -12.66 -1.26
C PHE A 242 -9.09 -12.52 -2.75
N SER A 243 -10.37 -12.65 -3.06
CA SER A 243 -10.94 -12.59 -4.41
C SER A 243 -12.03 -11.52 -4.47
N GLU A 244 -11.88 -10.58 -5.40
CA GLU A 244 -12.91 -9.63 -5.84
C GLU A 244 -13.58 -8.88 -4.68
N LEU A 245 -12.78 -8.34 -3.75
CA LEU A 245 -13.30 -7.64 -2.57
C LEU A 245 -14.15 -6.44 -3.00
N ASN A 246 -15.36 -6.36 -2.45
CA ASN A 246 -16.27 -5.26 -2.69
C ASN A 246 -16.01 -4.13 -1.67
N PRO A 247 -15.68 -2.90 -2.06
CA PRO A 247 -15.56 -1.78 -1.10
C PRO A 247 -16.86 -1.51 -0.31
N ALA A 248 -18.03 -1.92 -0.84
CA ALA A 248 -19.31 -1.81 -0.15
C ALA A 248 -19.61 -2.95 0.84
N SER A 249 -18.81 -4.04 0.88
CA SER A 249 -18.90 -5.07 1.93
C SER A 249 -18.02 -4.76 3.16
N ALA A 250 -17.17 -3.73 3.09
CA ALA A 250 -16.29 -3.35 4.19
C ALA A 250 -17.08 -2.87 5.41
N VAL A 251 -16.85 -3.49 6.57
CA VAL A 251 -17.53 -3.12 7.82
C VAL A 251 -17.07 -1.73 8.25
N ALA A 252 -18.00 -0.80 8.44
CA ALA A 252 -17.71 0.49 9.04
C ALA A 252 -17.40 0.31 10.53
N VAL A 253 -16.20 0.71 10.96
CA VAL A 253 -15.78 0.72 12.37
C VAL A 253 -15.76 2.15 12.87
N GLU A 254 -16.75 2.50 13.70
CA GLU A 254 -16.71 3.75 14.46
C GLU A 254 -15.71 3.60 15.62
N LEU A 255 -14.59 4.33 15.53
CA LEU A 255 -13.62 4.42 16.61
C LEU A 255 -14.13 5.41 17.67
N SER A 256 -14.39 4.92 18.87
CA SER A 256 -14.80 5.73 20.01
C SER A 256 -13.66 6.66 20.45
N THR A 257 -13.86 7.98 20.30
CA THR A 257 -12.88 9.03 20.65
C THR A 257 -12.76 9.22 22.17
N ASP A 258 -12.24 8.23 22.87
CA ASP A 258 -12.15 8.25 24.33
C ASP A 258 -11.02 9.18 24.83
N GLY A 259 -11.44 10.35 25.32
CA GLY A 259 -10.98 10.78 26.64
C GLY A 259 -9.66 11.53 26.78
N SER A 260 -9.34 12.51 25.92
CA SER A 260 -8.31 13.53 26.26
C SER A 260 -8.68 14.97 25.89
N ALA A 261 -9.77 15.48 26.48
CA ALA A 261 -10.04 16.92 26.58
C ALA A 261 -10.90 17.25 27.82
N GLY A 262 -10.25 17.66 28.90
CA GLY A 262 -10.93 18.11 30.12
C GLY A 262 -11.50 19.53 30.00
N SER A 263 -12.52 19.73 29.17
CA SER A 263 -13.27 20.99 29.11
C SER A 263 -14.69 20.80 28.60
N SER A 264 -15.68 21.13 29.42
CA SER A 264 -17.11 21.06 29.06
C SER A 264 -17.53 22.21 28.13
N GLN A 265 -18.21 21.90 27.02
CA GLN A 265 -19.51 22.55 26.71
C GLN A 265 -20.28 21.90 25.54
N SER A 266 -21.62 21.94 25.68
CA SER A 266 -22.66 21.90 24.64
C SER A 266 -22.59 20.86 23.49
N SER A 267 -23.48 19.87 23.57
CA SER A 267 -24.08 19.23 22.39
C SER A 267 -25.12 20.14 21.71
N LEU A 268 -25.20 20.12 20.38
CA LEU A 268 -26.39 20.44 19.56
C LEU A 268 -26.23 19.82 18.13
N PRO A 269 -27.30 19.68 17.31
CA PRO A 269 -27.45 18.51 16.43
C PRO A 269 -27.08 18.64 14.93
N THR A 270 -27.03 17.47 14.29
CA THR A 270 -26.56 17.10 12.94
C THR A 270 -27.36 17.70 11.74
N ARG A 271 -27.57 19.02 11.66
CA ARG A 271 -28.28 19.66 10.52
C ARG A 271 -27.68 21.00 10.06
N LEU A 272 -26.44 21.01 9.56
CA LEU A 272 -25.89 22.21 8.89
C LEU A 272 -24.88 21.96 7.74
N TRP A 273 -25.00 20.87 6.97
CA TRP A 273 -24.17 20.69 5.74
C TRP A 273 -24.96 20.18 4.51
N ARG A 274 -25.97 20.96 4.10
CA ARG A 274 -26.62 20.86 2.77
C ARG A 274 -26.93 22.24 2.20
N SER A 275 -25.90 23.05 1.96
CA SER A 275 -25.89 24.17 1.00
C SER A 275 -24.44 24.62 0.76
N ILE A 276 -24.22 25.45 -0.25
CA ILE A 276 -22.91 25.93 -0.77
C ILE A 276 -22.12 24.81 -1.46
N GLY A 277 -22.03 24.88 -2.80
CA GLY A 277 -21.38 23.86 -3.64
C GLY A 277 -21.97 23.65 -5.03
N GLN A 278 -23.05 24.33 -5.39
CA GLN A 278 -23.58 24.43 -6.76
C GLN A 278 -23.90 25.89 -7.08
N GLY A 279 -23.71 26.31 -8.33
CA GLY A 279 -24.26 27.58 -8.83
C GLY A 279 -23.30 28.75 -9.09
N PHE A 280 -22.13 28.53 -9.68
CA PHE A 280 -21.41 29.60 -10.41
C PHE A 280 -20.97 29.12 -11.80
N SER A 281 -21.83 29.35 -12.79
CA SER A 281 -21.55 29.22 -14.23
C SER A 281 -22.56 30.09 -14.98
N HIS A 282 -22.08 30.94 -15.89
CA HIS A 282 -22.79 32.11 -16.46
C HIS A 282 -23.14 33.16 -15.38
N LEU A 283 -22.70 34.42 -15.48
CA LEU A 283 -23.18 35.41 -16.44
C LEU A 283 -22.16 36.57 -16.58
N ILE A 284 -21.57 36.74 -17.76
CA ILE A 284 -20.95 38.01 -18.17
C ILE A 284 -21.39 38.31 -19.61
N HIS A 285 -22.36 39.20 -19.74
CA HIS A 285 -22.64 40.00 -20.94
C HIS A 285 -23.49 41.20 -20.51
N PRO A 286 -22.94 42.43 -20.47
CA PRO A 286 -23.70 43.64 -20.19
C PRO A 286 -24.30 44.24 -21.47
N GLY A 287 -25.45 44.92 -21.38
CA GLY A 287 -26.00 45.69 -22.50
C GLY A 287 -27.19 46.58 -22.14
N ALA A 288 -26.99 47.90 -22.28
CA ALA A 288 -27.96 48.97 -22.60
C ALA A 288 -29.14 49.22 -21.60
N GLN A 289 -29.77 50.40 -21.47
CA GLN A 289 -29.71 51.74 -22.09
C GLN A 289 -29.93 52.80 -20.97
N GLU A 290 -29.58 54.10 -21.00
CA GLU A 290 -28.72 54.95 -21.85
C GLU A 290 -28.10 56.05 -20.91
N GLU A 291 -27.98 57.38 -21.08
CA GLU A 291 -28.19 58.40 -22.14
C GLU A 291 -27.31 59.65 -21.85
N THR A 292 -26.88 60.43 -22.86
CA THR A 292 -26.28 61.80 -22.81
C THR A 292 -24.99 62.06 -21.97
N SER A 293 -24.04 62.94 -22.33
CA SER A 293 -23.79 63.69 -23.58
C SER A 293 -22.34 64.25 -23.68
N SER A 294 -21.90 64.52 -24.93
CA SER A 294 -20.95 65.58 -25.38
C SER A 294 -19.45 65.61 -24.97
N THR A 295 -18.58 65.52 -26.00
CA THR A 295 -17.32 66.30 -26.25
C THR A 295 -16.08 66.14 -25.32
N SER A 296 -14.81 66.31 -25.74
CA SER A 296 -14.09 66.25 -27.06
C SER A 296 -12.57 66.53 -26.88
N HIS A 297 -11.69 66.08 -27.80
CA HIS A 297 -10.26 66.50 -27.99
C HIS A 297 -9.22 66.08 -26.89
N VAL A 298 -7.89 66.26 -27.04
CA VAL A 298 -6.91 65.73 -28.04
C VAL A 298 -5.43 66.09 -27.65
N ASN A 299 -4.46 65.18 -27.82
CA ASN A 299 -2.97 65.34 -27.88
C ASN A 299 -2.15 65.93 -26.69
N GLY A 300 -0.83 65.65 -26.70
CA GLY A 300 0.26 66.32 -25.92
C GLY A 300 0.88 65.42 -24.83
N ILE A 301 2.11 64.87 -24.87
CA ILE A 301 3.49 65.29 -25.25
C ILE A 301 4.33 65.86 -24.08
N ALA A 302 5.26 65.01 -23.62
CA ALA A 302 6.63 65.21 -23.10
C ALA A 302 7.02 66.45 -22.24
N ASN A 303 7.61 66.18 -21.06
CA ASN A 303 9.04 66.39 -20.70
C ASN A 303 9.22 66.12 -19.18
N GLU A 304 10.40 65.92 -18.56
CA GLU A 304 11.75 65.37 -18.84
C GLU A 304 12.67 65.83 -17.67
N ASN A 305 13.80 65.15 -17.41
CA ASN A 305 14.82 65.42 -16.36
C ASN A 305 14.47 64.96 -14.92
N ASP A 306 15.39 64.55 -14.02
CA ASP A 306 16.77 63.95 -14.07
C ASP A 306 17.13 63.57 -12.59
N ASN A 307 18.05 62.68 -12.16
CA ASN A 307 19.06 61.76 -12.72
C ASN A 307 19.15 60.50 -11.78
N GLY A 308 20.16 59.62 -11.88
CA GLY A 308 20.52 58.70 -10.78
C GLY A 308 21.28 57.38 -11.10
N ASP A 309 22.46 57.43 -11.71
CA ASP A 309 23.57 56.46 -11.63
C ASP A 309 23.32 54.92 -11.70
N ASP A 310 23.15 54.43 -12.93
CA ASP A 310 24.03 53.44 -13.61
C ASP A 310 24.83 52.37 -12.79
N ILE A 311 24.38 51.10 -12.84
CA ILE A 311 25.28 49.92 -12.83
C ILE A 311 24.89 48.94 -13.95
N LYS A 312 25.89 48.47 -14.71
CA LYS A 312 25.75 47.68 -15.95
C LYS A 312 25.90 46.17 -15.73
N LYS A 313 25.16 45.34 -16.48
CA LYS A 313 25.77 44.22 -17.24
C LYS A 313 24.89 43.52 -18.30
N CYS A 314 25.50 43.38 -19.49
CA CYS A 314 25.37 42.30 -20.47
C CYS A 314 23.99 41.80 -20.93
N VAL A 315 23.60 42.25 -22.12
CA VAL A 315 22.78 41.49 -23.09
C VAL A 315 23.54 40.27 -23.59
N LEU A 316 22.85 39.14 -23.78
CA LEU A 316 23.17 38.16 -24.82
C LEU A 316 21.87 37.75 -25.54
N SER A 317 21.74 38.16 -26.80
CA SER A 317 20.82 37.52 -27.75
C SER A 317 21.61 36.49 -28.56
N LEU A 318 20.97 35.37 -28.92
CA LEU A 318 21.51 34.43 -29.90
C LEU A 318 20.35 33.77 -30.65
N ASP A 319 20.02 34.33 -31.80
CA ASP A 319 19.08 33.76 -32.76
C ASP A 319 19.65 32.52 -33.45
N GLY A 320 18.77 31.56 -33.72
CA GLY A 320 18.84 30.77 -34.95
C GLY A 320 19.76 29.54 -34.99
N CYS A 321 19.15 28.37 -34.76
CA CYS A 321 19.40 27.23 -35.66
C CYS A 321 18.12 26.42 -35.86
N ARG A 322 17.77 26.11 -37.12
CA ARG A 322 16.67 25.20 -37.48
C ARG A 322 17.26 23.94 -38.11
N ILE A 323 16.93 22.78 -37.54
CA ILE A 323 16.86 21.52 -38.29
C ILE A 323 15.47 20.93 -38.00
N GLY A 324 14.70 20.65 -39.05
CA GLY A 324 13.31 20.19 -38.92
C GLY A 324 13.19 18.68 -38.82
N CYS A 325 12.23 18.19 -38.04
CA CYS A 325 11.76 16.81 -38.14
C CYS A 325 10.68 16.74 -39.23
N ALA A 326 10.87 15.87 -40.22
CA ALA A 326 9.91 15.66 -41.30
C ALA A 326 8.75 14.74 -40.87
N SER A 327 7.66 14.76 -41.63
CA SER A 327 6.37 14.16 -41.29
C SER A 327 6.40 12.64 -41.06
N CYS A 328 5.72 12.20 -39.99
CA CYS A 328 4.91 10.97 -40.01
C CYS A 328 3.52 11.25 -39.39
N GLY A 329 2.57 10.36 -39.62
CA GLY A 329 1.12 10.62 -39.52
C GLY A 329 0.59 11.02 -38.12
N ARG A 330 -0.44 11.86 -38.12
CA ARG A 330 -1.32 12.06 -36.96
C ARG A 330 -2.20 10.82 -36.75
N ILE A 331 -2.17 10.24 -35.56
CA ILE A 331 -3.21 9.35 -35.05
C ILE A 331 -4.01 10.15 -34.00
N PRO A 332 -5.31 10.43 -34.21
CA PRO A 332 -6.15 11.08 -33.20
C PRO A 332 -6.70 10.03 -32.22
N GLY A 333 -6.51 10.21 -30.91
CA GLY A 333 -7.14 9.31 -29.92
C GLY A 333 -6.41 9.05 -28.60
N MET A 334 -5.68 10.01 -28.02
CA MET A 334 -5.31 9.98 -26.60
C MET A 334 -5.35 11.39 -25.99
N GLU A 335 -6.29 11.60 -25.08
CA GLU A 335 -6.31 12.78 -24.22
C GLU A 335 -5.26 12.59 -23.11
N LYS A 336 -4.43 13.61 -22.87
CA LYS A 336 -3.37 13.54 -21.85
C LYS A 336 -3.97 13.76 -20.46
N LEU A 337 -3.74 12.82 -19.54
CA LEU A 337 -3.71 13.18 -18.12
C LEU A 337 -2.45 14.01 -17.86
N SER A 338 -2.62 15.33 -17.75
CA SER A 338 -1.58 16.25 -17.28
C SER A 338 -1.60 16.30 -15.75
N LEU A 339 -0.74 15.50 -15.11
CA LEU A 339 -0.39 15.71 -13.71
C LEU A 339 0.46 16.97 -13.59
N TYR A 340 -0.06 17.97 -12.87
CA TYR A 340 0.72 19.13 -12.45
C TYR A 340 1.68 18.70 -11.34
N ALA A 341 2.97 18.96 -11.54
CA ALA A 341 3.97 18.98 -10.48
C ALA A 341 4.36 20.45 -10.26
N GLU A 342 3.97 21.02 -9.13
CA GLU A 342 4.49 22.33 -8.70
C GLU A 342 5.96 22.17 -8.30
N GLY A 343 6.81 23.07 -8.78
CA GLY A 343 8.24 22.82 -8.84
C GLY A 343 9.04 23.43 -7.68
N GLU A 344 9.80 22.59 -6.98
CA GLU A 344 10.95 23.03 -6.19
C GLU A 344 12.27 22.70 -6.92
N LYS A 345 13.28 23.56 -6.72
CA LYS A 345 14.56 23.49 -7.45
C LYS A 345 15.59 22.66 -6.69
N TYR A 346 16.18 21.68 -7.35
CA TYR A 346 17.44 21.08 -6.93
C TYR A 346 18.57 21.53 -7.84
N SER A 347 19.61 22.13 -7.27
CA SER A 347 20.82 22.53 -7.99
C SER A 347 21.75 21.33 -8.18
N CYS A 348 22.19 21.08 -9.41
CA CYS A 348 23.33 20.21 -9.64
C CYS A 348 24.60 20.89 -9.10
N VAL A 349 25.30 20.22 -8.20
CA VAL A 349 26.68 20.54 -7.83
C VAL A 349 27.54 19.38 -8.28
N GLU A 350 28.34 19.61 -9.33
CA GLU A 350 29.48 18.73 -9.61
C GLU A 350 30.61 19.10 -8.66
N ASP A 351 31.21 18.11 -8.00
CA ASP A 351 32.56 18.27 -7.45
C ASP A 351 33.34 16.97 -7.58
N LEU A 352 34.64 17.08 -7.87
CA LEU A 352 35.48 15.99 -8.37
C LEU A 352 36.59 15.66 -7.38
N SER A 353 36.37 14.65 -6.52
CA SER A 353 37.48 13.97 -5.86
C SER A 353 37.17 12.51 -5.47
N THR A 354 37.94 11.57 -6.01
CA THR A 354 38.03 10.19 -5.51
C THR A 354 39.17 10.07 -4.50
N PRO A 355 38.98 9.27 -3.44
CA PRO A 355 39.97 8.22 -3.18
C PRO A 355 39.33 6.82 -3.10
N ARG A 356 40.16 5.79 -3.18
CA ARG A 356 39.73 4.38 -3.30
C ARG A 356 39.37 3.77 -1.94
N LEU A 357 38.25 3.05 -1.90
CA LEU A 357 38.01 1.95 -0.96
C LEU A 357 37.54 0.70 -1.73
N SER A 358 37.63 -0.47 -1.09
CA SER A 358 37.44 -1.77 -1.72
C SER A 358 35.97 -2.09 -2.06
N PRO A 359 35.71 -2.90 -3.11
CA PRO A 359 34.34 -3.22 -3.53
C PRO A 359 33.67 -4.21 -2.58
N VAL A 360 32.87 -3.73 -1.64
CA VAL A 360 31.83 -4.54 -1.00
C VAL A 360 30.72 -4.77 -2.04
N LYS A 361 30.83 -5.86 -2.79
CA LYS A 361 29.68 -6.44 -3.49
C LYS A 361 28.74 -7.04 -2.44
N ASN A 362 27.55 -6.48 -2.28
CA ASN A 362 26.37 -7.17 -1.75
C ASN A 362 25.09 -6.50 -2.28
N ASP A 363 24.21 -7.33 -2.86
CA ASP A 363 22.75 -7.27 -2.73
C ASP A 363 22.02 -5.94 -3.04
N LEU A 364 22.22 -5.40 -4.25
CA LEU A 364 21.36 -4.35 -4.83
C LEU A 364 20.26 -4.88 -5.78
N GLU A 365 20.09 -6.20 -5.93
CA GLU A 365 19.17 -6.80 -6.92
C GLU A 365 17.75 -7.13 -6.39
N GLU A 366 17.53 -7.36 -5.07
CA GLU A 366 16.17 -7.64 -4.54
C GLU A 366 15.31 -6.37 -4.28
N LEU A 367 15.70 -5.18 -4.78
CA LEU A 367 14.88 -3.94 -4.77
C LEU A 367 14.38 -3.54 -6.17
N GLN A 368 13.73 -4.47 -6.86
CA GLN A 368 13.13 -4.24 -8.19
C GLN A 368 11.79 -3.47 -8.14
N PHE A 369 11.79 -2.29 -7.52
CA PHE A 369 10.70 -1.31 -7.72
C PHE A 369 10.78 -0.71 -9.14
N CYS A 370 9.62 -0.40 -9.70
CA CYS A 370 9.43 -0.14 -11.14
C CYS A 370 10.37 0.91 -11.75
N ARG A 371 11.43 0.47 -12.45
CA ARG A 371 11.99 1.25 -13.56
C ARG A 371 11.04 1.16 -14.75
N PHE A 372 10.41 2.27 -15.10
CA PHE A 372 9.71 2.45 -16.38
C PHE A 372 10.73 2.54 -17.53
N ASP A 373 11.28 1.41 -17.93
CA ASP A 373 12.17 1.30 -19.09
C ASP A 373 11.33 1.22 -20.38
N VAL A 374 11.05 2.40 -20.97
CA VAL A 374 10.23 2.52 -22.21
C VAL A 374 11.05 2.08 -23.42
N ARG A 375 11.30 0.77 -23.52
CA ARG A 375 11.93 0.15 -24.69
C ARG A 375 10.91 0.02 -25.80
N SER A 376 11.03 0.88 -26.81
CA SER A 376 10.52 0.59 -28.14
C SER A 376 11.20 -0.68 -28.66
N GLN A 377 10.44 -1.76 -28.84
CA GLN A 377 10.95 -2.92 -29.56
C GLN A 377 11.10 -2.58 -31.06
N PRO A 378 12.13 -3.07 -31.75
CA PRO A 378 12.22 -2.95 -33.19
C PRO A 378 11.11 -3.77 -33.85
N VAL A 379 10.43 -3.18 -34.84
CA VAL A 379 9.47 -3.92 -35.67
C VAL A 379 10.26 -4.74 -36.70
N GLU A 380 10.12 -6.06 -36.64
CA GLU A 380 10.64 -6.94 -37.69
C GLU A 380 9.85 -6.72 -39.00
N SER A 381 10.57 -6.46 -40.09
CA SER A 381 9.94 -6.29 -41.41
C SER A 381 9.61 -7.66 -42.02
N PRO A 382 8.34 -7.93 -42.41
CA PRO A 382 7.97 -9.19 -43.05
C PRO A 382 8.67 -9.35 -44.40
N THR A 383 9.16 -10.56 -44.68
CA THR A 383 9.93 -10.86 -45.89
C THR A 383 9.02 -11.37 -47.02
N VAL A 384 8.84 -10.57 -48.07
CA VAL A 384 8.58 -10.99 -49.47
C VAL A 384 9.28 -10.00 -50.40
#